data_AF-A0A9P7D4F6-F1
#
_entry.id   AF-A0A9P7D4F6-F1
#
_cell.length_a   1.000
_cell.length_b   1.000
_cell.length_c   1.000
_cell.angle_alpha   90.00
_cell.angle_beta   90.00
_cell.angle_gamma   90.00
#
_symmetry.space_group_name_H-M   'P 1'
#
loop_
_entity.id
_entity.type
_entity.pdbx_description
1 polymer ?
#
loop_
_entity_poly.entity_id
_entity_poly.type
_entity_poly.pdbx_seq_one_letter_code
_entity_poly.pdbx_strand_id
1 'polypeptide(L)'
;MHVDFEETKCLRALAESTEVIPDVTVGSMSLSYETTTEQTEHTSGISNVPLGDPLAEHAEQALARRAPYPGDDLSNEESFSCQQFVVYRTSETHYVVMDGARRLEDDLLVPSSLLANPKFCLTDWYMTHLAKRFAMSKDLVRLMHSREPMGDPISKRLCEILNNETQFPGIHSPRRFTCGRVSFRDDVSFEIHDKDLNLRLWANDVYLSNPRLNVTKWYHKRLIKAYQELEALMREKELDGEFNQLRILEN
;
A
#
# COMPACT_ATOMS: atom_id res chain seq x y z
N MET A 1 12.03 3.22 -56.42
CA MET A 1 11.60 3.85 -55.15
C MET A 1 12.80 4.67 -54.68
N HIS A 2 12.79 5.97 -54.97
CA HIS A 2 13.93 6.87 -54.79
C HIS A 2 13.72 7.58 -53.45
N VAL A 3 14.54 7.25 -52.44
CA VAL A 3 14.45 7.84 -51.11
C VAL A 3 15.33 9.09 -51.12
N ASP A 4 14.70 10.23 -50.91
CA ASP A 4 15.33 11.54 -50.94
C ASP A 4 16.26 11.71 -49.72
N PHE A 5 17.56 11.80 -49.96
CA PHE A 5 18.58 11.71 -48.92
C PHE A 5 18.67 12.99 -48.08
N GLU A 6 18.14 14.11 -48.57
CA GLU A 6 18.20 15.40 -47.89
C GLU A 6 17.13 15.56 -46.79
N GLU A 7 16.00 14.84 -46.87
CA GLU A 7 14.95 14.88 -45.85
C GLU A 7 15.42 14.23 -44.53
N THR A 8 16.32 13.25 -44.61
CA THR A 8 16.88 12.55 -43.43
C THR A 8 17.88 13.39 -42.63
N LYS A 9 18.50 14.41 -43.23
CA LYS A 9 19.41 15.31 -42.50
C LYS A 9 18.65 16.36 -41.67
N CYS A 10 17.47 16.79 -42.13
CA CYS A 10 16.67 17.77 -41.41
C CYS A 10 16.07 17.18 -40.11
N LEU A 11 15.72 15.89 -40.11
CA LEU A 11 15.23 15.20 -38.90
C LEU A 11 16.32 14.97 -37.84
N ARG A 12 17.61 14.93 -38.23
CA ARG A 12 18.72 14.79 -37.27
C ARG A 12 18.98 16.10 -36.51
N ALA A 13 18.77 17.26 -37.14
CA ALA A 13 18.97 18.56 -36.50
C ALA A 13 17.90 18.89 -35.43
N LEU A 14 16.69 18.30 -35.50
CA LEU A 14 15.65 18.46 -34.48
C LEU A 14 15.88 17.57 -33.24
N ALA A 15 16.67 16.50 -33.36
CA ALA A 15 17.00 15.63 -32.23
C ALA A 15 18.08 16.23 -31.31
N GLU A 16 18.88 17.19 -31.80
CA GLU A 16 19.97 17.81 -31.03
C GLU A 16 19.55 19.08 -30.26
N SER A 17 18.28 19.50 -30.36
CA SER A 17 17.72 20.69 -29.70
C SER A 17 16.89 20.36 -28.44
N THR A 18 17.12 19.22 -27.79
CA THR A 18 16.49 18.95 -26.49
C THR A 18 17.26 19.69 -25.40
N GLU A 19 16.81 20.91 -25.13
CA GLU A 19 17.18 21.67 -23.94
C GLU A 19 16.74 20.87 -22.71
N VAL A 20 17.72 20.25 -22.06
CA VAL A 20 17.53 19.51 -20.81
C VAL A 20 17.21 20.52 -19.73
N ILE A 21 15.93 20.66 -19.39
CA ILE A 21 15.55 21.27 -18.11
C ILE A 21 16.05 20.29 -17.04
N PRO A 22 16.99 20.68 -16.15
CA PRO A 22 17.37 19.84 -15.04
C PRO A 22 16.17 19.80 -14.09
N ASP A 23 15.43 18.70 -14.14
CA ASP A 23 14.45 18.39 -13.11
C ASP A 23 15.23 18.12 -11.82
N VAL A 24 15.25 19.12 -10.93
CA VAL A 24 15.94 19.04 -9.64
C VAL A 24 15.19 18.06 -8.76
N THR A 25 15.54 16.79 -8.91
CA THR A 25 15.08 15.71 -8.05
C THR A 25 15.94 15.74 -6.79
N VAL A 26 15.45 16.39 -5.73
CA VAL A 26 16.05 16.29 -4.41
C VAL A 26 15.74 14.89 -3.84
N GLY A 27 16.67 13.95 -4.07
CA GLY A 27 16.82 12.72 -3.29
C GLY A 27 15.77 11.62 -3.49
N SER A 28 15.75 10.93 -4.63
CA SER A 28 15.15 9.59 -4.73
C SER A 28 16.19 8.53 -4.36
N MET A 29 16.33 8.24 -3.06
CA MET A 29 17.15 7.10 -2.60
C MET A 29 16.40 5.79 -2.83
N SER A 30 16.74 5.10 -3.91
CA SER A 30 16.43 3.68 -4.09
C SER A 30 17.31 2.87 -3.13
N LEU A 31 16.72 2.23 -2.12
CA LEU A 31 17.45 1.35 -1.21
C LEU A 31 17.61 -0.05 -1.82
N SER A 32 18.85 -0.44 -2.08
CA SER A 32 19.25 -1.84 -2.14
C SER A 32 19.10 -2.51 -0.78
N TYR A 33 18.69 -3.77 -0.79
CA TYR A 33 18.38 -4.61 0.35
C TYR A 33 19.65 -4.94 1.15
N GLU A 34 19.90 -4.22 2.23
CA GLU A 34 20.89 -4.62 3.24
C GLU A 34 20.23 -5.49 4.30
N THR A 35 20.62 -6.77 4.30
CA THR A 35 20.27 -7.77 5.31
C THR A 35 20.79 -7.32 6.68
N THR A 36 19.89 -6.87 7.54
CA THR A 36 20.22 -6.27 8.83
C THR A 36 20.62 -7.34 9.86
N THR A 37 21.87 -7.33 10.30
CA THR A 37 22.35 -8.03 11.50
C THR A 37 21.67 -7.47 12.76
N GLU A 38 21.16 -8.37 13.59
CA GLU A 38 20.42 -8.08 14.82
C GLU A 38 21.34 -7.49 15.90
N GLN A 39 21.25 -6.18 16.14
CA GLN A 39 21.65 -5.57 17.41
C GLN A 39 20.39 -5.21 18.21
N THR A 40 20.23 -5.92 19.32
CA THR A 40 19.18 -5.78 20.33
C THR A 40 19.40 -4.52 21.16
N GLU A 41 18.59 -3.49 20.92
CA GLU A 41 18.46 -2.33 21.81
C GLU A 41 17.09 -2.32 22.51
N HIS A 42 17.12 -1.92 23.78
CA HIS A 42 15.98 -1.79 24.71
C HIS A 42 14.92 -0.80 24.21
N THR A 43 14.06 -1.25 23.29
CA THR A 43 12.83 -0.55 22.89
C THR A 43 11.63 -1.13 23.63
N SER A 44 11.65 -1.04 24.96
CA SER A 44 10.67 -1.67 25.87
C SER A 44 9.23 -1.12 25.78
N GLY A 45 8.93 -0.28 24.79
CA GLY A 45 7.58 0.25 24.56
C GLY A 45 6.98 -0.14 23.21
N ILE A 46 7.78 -0.44 22.18
CA ILE A 46 7.24 -0.49 20.81
C ILE A 46 6.31 -1.69 20.66
N SER A 47 5.06 -1.39 20.32
CA SER A 47 4.02 -2.37 20.04
C SER A 47 4.47 -3.38 18.98
N ASN A 48 4.20 -4.65 19.28
CA ASN A 48 4.52 -5.78 18.42
C ASN A 48 3.35 -6.18 17.50
N VAL A 49 2.58 -5.21 17.01
CA VAL A 49 1.45 -5.49 16.13
C VAL A 49 1.95 -5.76 14.70
N PRO A 50 1.75 -6.99 14.16
CA PRO A 50 2.04 -7.28 12.76
C PRO A 50 1.00 -6.61 11.85
N LEU A 51 1.36 -6.41 10.58
CA LEU A 51 0.44 -5.87 9.58
C LEU A 51 -0.80 -6.76 9.39
N GLY A 52 -0.63 -8.08 9.47
CA GLY A 52 -1.69 -9.05 9.19
C GLY A 52 -1.89 -9.25 7.69
N ASP A 53 -3.07 -9.68 7.27
CA ASP A 53 -3.42 -9.77 5.83
C ASP A 53 -4.56 -8.78 5.54
N PRO A 54 -4.23 -7.50 5.25
CA PRO A 54 -5.25 -6.47 5.09
C PRO A 54 -6.24 -6.77 3.97
N LEU A 55 -5.81 -7.51 2.93
CA LEU A 55 -6.66 -7.87 1.80
C LEU A 55 -7.71 -8.90 2.22
N ALA A 56 -7.30 -9.97 2.92
CA ALA A 56 -8.21 -10.98 3.46
C ALA A 56 -9.19 -10.37 4.47
N GLU A 57 -8.68 -9.64 5.48
CA GLU A 57 -9.50 -9.03 6.53
C GLU A 57 -10.56 -8.09 5.94
N HIS A 58 -10.17 -7.28 4.94
CA HIS A 58 -11.12 -6.40 4.27
C HIS A 58 -12.12 -7.14 3.38
N ALA A 59 -11.67 -8.19 2.68
CA ALA A 59 -12.53 -9.03 1.86
C ALA A 59 -13.64 -9.70 2.68
N GLU A 60 -13.30 -10.27 3.85
CA GLU A 60 -14.28 -10.83 4.80
C GLU A 60 -15.31 -9.79 5.22
N GLN A 61 -14.85 -8.61 5.65
CA GLN A 61 -15.73 -7.52 6.06
C GLN A 61 -16.62 -7.01 4.92
N ALA A 62 -16.10 -6.95 3.69
CA ALA A 62 -16.87 -6.53 2.53
C ALA A 62 -17.97 -7.56 2.21
N LEU A 63 -17.64 -8.86 2.24
CA LEU A 63 -18.59 -9.93 1.99
C LEU A 63 -19.67 -9.98 3.07
N ALA A 64 -19.28 -9.99 4.35
CA ALA A 64 -20.21 -10.05 5.47
C ALA A 64 -21.19 -8.86 5.51
N ARG A 65 -20.72 -7.64 5.21
CA ARG A 65 -21.59 -6.44 5.18
C ARG A 65 -22.64 -6.46 4.07
N ARG A 66 -22.48 -7.34 3.07
CA ARG A 66 -23.41 -7.46 1.93
C ARG A 66 -24.26 -8.72 1.97
N ALA A 67 -24.16 -9.53 3.02
CA ALA A 67 -25.17 -10.52 3.33
C ALA A 67 -26.54 -9.83 3.57
N PRO A 68 -27.66 -10.47 3.21
CA PRO A 68 -27.75 -11.82 2.70
C PRO A 68 -27.49 -11.90 1.18
N TYR A 69 -26.94 -13.04 0.76
CA TYR A 69 -26.75 -13.44 -0.63
C TYR A 69 -27.87 -14.38 -1.12
N PRO A 70 -28.06 -14.53 -2.45
CA PRO A 70 -29.07 -15.42 -3.00
C PRO A 70 -28.93 -16.86 -2.53
N GLY A 71 -30.01 -17.38 -1.96
CA GLY A 71 -30.04 -18.73 -1.37
C GLY A 71 -29.67 -18.78 0.11
N ASP A 72 -29.32 -17.65 0.74
CA ASP A 72 -29.17 -17.60 2.19
C ASP A 72 -30.52 -17.84 2.87
N ASP A 73 -30.50 -18.61 3.96
CA ASP A 73 -31.66 -18.79 4.82
C ASP A 73 -31.82 -17.55 5.71
N LEU A 74 -32.82 -16.73 5.38
CA LEU A 74 -33.13 -15.50 6.12
C LEU A 74 -33.66 -15.77 7.54
N SER A 75 -34.06 -17.01 7.85
CA SER A 75 -34.46 -17.42 9.20
C SER A 75 -33.30 -17.87 10.08
N ASN A 76 -32.13 -18.13 9.47
CA ASN A 76 -30.92 -18.49 10.19
C ASN A 76 -30.10 -17.24 10.53
N GLU A 77 -29.96 -16.93 11.82
CA GLU A 77 -29.14 -15.79 12.29
C GLU A 77 -27.65 -15.94 11.91
N GLU A 78 -27.15 -17.17 11.73
CA GLU A 78 -25.77 -17.39 11.31
C GLU A 78 -25.49 -16.84 9.90
N SER A 79 -26.51 -16.75 9.03
CA SER A 79 -26.42 -16.13 7.70
C SER A 79 -26.11 -14.63 7.73
N PHE A 80 -26.20 -14.00 8.91
CA PHE A 80 -25.89 -12.59 9.12
C PHE A 80 -24.67 -12.38 10.03
N SER A 81 -24.00 -13.46 10.43
CA SER A 81 -22.82 -13.40 11.27
C SER A 81 -21.65 -12.78 10.50
N CYS A 82 -20.89 -11.90 11.17
CA CYS A 82 -19.63 -11.40 10.64
C CYS A 82 -18.57 -12.51 10.42
N GLN A 83 -18.83 -13.71 10.93
CA GLN A 83 -17.97 -14.90 10.78
C GLN A 83 -18.46 -15.84 9.66
N GLN A 84 -19.47 -15.45 8.87
CA GLN A 84 -19.94 -16.28 7.76
C GLN A 84 -18.83 -16.54 6.75
N PHE A 85 -18.04 -15.52 6.42
CA PHE A 85 -16.99 -15.62 5.42
C PHE A 85 -15.62 -15.75 6.10
N VAL A 86 -14.82 -16.67 5.59
CA VAL A 86 -13.39 -16.77 5.91
C VAL A 86 -12.64 -16.60 4.60
N VAL A 87 -11.74 -15.62 4.54
CA VAL A 87 -10.89 -15.36 3.39
C VAL A 87 -9.45 -15.49 3.82
N TYR A 88 -8.68 -16.33 3.13
CA TYR A 88 -7.26 -16.51 3.46
C TYR A 88 -6.43 -16.75 2.22
N ARG A 89 -5.16 -16.32 2.30
CA ARG A 89 -4.19 -16.49 1.24
C ARG A 89 -3.70 -17.95 1.21
N THR A 90 -3.80 -18.59 0.05
CA THR A 90 -3.26 -19.95 -0.16
C THR A 90 -1.95 -19.95 -0.94
N SER A 91 -1.70 -18.90 -1.73
CA SER A 91 -0.45 -18.70 -2.46
C SER A 91 -0.22 -17.21 -2.70
N GLU A 92 0.91 -16.84 -3.29
CA GLU A 92 1.17 -15.45 -3.69
C GLU A 92 0.12 -14.92 -4.68
N THR A 93 -0.47 -15.81 -5.48
CA THR A 93 -1.35 -15.43 -6.59
C THR A 93 -2.83 -15.60 -6.29
N HIS A 94 -3.20 -16.29 -5.21
CA HIS A 94 -4.60 -16.62 -4.92
C HIS A 94 -4.95 -16.57 -3.43
N TYR A 95 -6.21 -16.21 -3.21
CA TYR A 95 -6.94 -16.34 -1.97
C TYR A 95 -8.09 -17.33 -2.15
N VAL A 96 -8.50 -17.95 -1.05
CA VAL A 96 -9.70 -18.76 -0.95
C VAL A 96 -10.77 -17.97 -0.20
N VAL A 97 -12.00 -17.98 -0.70
CA VAL A 97 -13.20 -17.51 -0.01
C VAL A 97 -14.04 -18.72 0.38
N MET A 98 -14.14 -18.97 1.68
CA MET A 98 -15.05 -19.96 2.25
C MET A 98 -16.33 -19.27 2.73
N ASP A 99 -17.48 -19.86 2.43
CA ASP A 99 -18.78 -19.40 2.91
C ASP A 99 -19.37 -20.44 3.87
N GLY A 100 -19.33 -20.11 5.16
CA GLY A 100 -19.79 -20.95 6.25
C GLY A 100 -21.30 -21.24 6.23
N ALA A 101 -22.11 -20.44 5.54
CA ALA A 101 -23.52 -20.72 5.32
C ALA A 101 -23.74 -21.76 4.19
N ARG A 102 -22.71 -22.00 3.36
CA ARG A 102 -22.73 -22.86 2.17
C ARG A 102 -21.69 -23.98 2.26
N ARG A 103 -21.58 -24.68 3.40
CA ARG A 103 -20.51 -25.68 3.67
C ARG A 103 -20.43 -26.88 2.72
N LEU A 104 -21.47 -27.13 1.91
CA LEU A 104 -21.49 -28.21 0.92
C LEU A 104 -21.01 -27.74 -0.46
N GLU A 105 -20.68 -26.46 -0.60
CA GLU A 105 -20.20 -25.87 -1.84
C GLU A 105 -18.67 -25.83 -1.87
N ASP A 106 -18.11 -25.91 -3.08
CA ASP A 106 -16.67 -25.72 -3.28
C ASP A 106 -16.27 -24.29 -2.93
N ASP A 107 -15.12 -24.16 -2.27
CA ASP A 107 -14.55 -22.85 -1.97
C ASP A 107 -14.19 -22.10 -3.25
N LEU A 108 -14.29 -20.76 -3.22
CA LEU A 108 -14.00 -19.95 -4.39
C LEU A 108 -12.57 -19.42 -4.35
N LEU A 109 -11.83 -19.63 -5.44
CA LEU A 109 -10.51 -19.04 -5.64
C LEU A 109 -10.63 -17.65 -6.26
N VAL A 110 -10.02 -16.66 -5.62
CA VAL A 110 -9.92 -15.29 -6.13
C VAL A 110 -8.44 -14.91 -6.32
N PRO A 111 -8.04 -14.43 -7.51
CA PRO A 111 -6.68 -13.95 -7.72
C PRO A 111 -6.33 -12.78 -6.79
N SER A 112 -5.12 -12.83 -6.20
CA SER A 112 -4.57 -11.77 -5.35
C SER A 112 -4.61 -10.40 -6.03
N SER A 113 -4.35 -10.35 -7.34
CA SER A 113 -4.36 -9.12 -8.14
C SER A 113 -5.74 -8.46 -8.22
N LEU A 114 -6.82 -9.24 -8.10
CA LEU A 114 -8.18 -8.68 -8.03
C LEU A 114 -8.44 -8.07 -6.66
N LEU A 115 -8.11 -8.77 -5.56
CA LEU A 115 -8.26 -8.21 -4.22
C LEU A 115 -7.38 -6.97 -4.00
N ALA A 116 -6.19 -6.95 -4.59
CA ALA A 116 -5.30 -5.81 -4.57
C ALA A 116 -5.74 -4.67 -5.50
N ASN A 117 -6.72 -4.86 -6.39
CA ASN A 117 -7.20 -3.80 -7.27
C ASN A 117 -8.25 -2.94 -6.55
N PRO A 118 -8.00 -1.63 -6.34
CA PRO A 118 -8.92 -0.78 -5.58
C PRO A 118 -10.29 -0.60 -6.19
N LYS A 119 -10.46 -0.90 -7.49
CA LYS A 119 -11.72 -0.78 -8.21
C LYS A 119 -12.49 -2.10 -8.28
N PHE A 120 -11.88 -3.22 -7.88
CA PHE A 120 -12.52 -4.52 -7.90
C PHE A 120 -13.65 -4.56 -6.87
N CYS A 121 -14.83 -5.00 -7.29
CA CYS A 121 -15.98 -5.15 -6.39
C CYS A 121 -16.13 -6.64 -6.05
N LEU A 122 -15.50 -7.08 -4.96
CA LEU A 122 -15.49 -8.49 -4.55
C LEU A 122 -16.90 -9.05 -4.33
N THR A 123 -17.77 -8.25 -3.72
CA THR A 123 -19.17 -8.60 -3.41
C THR A 123 -19.98 -8.85 -4.69
N ASP A 124 -19.82 -8.00 -5.70
CA ASP A 124 -20.49 -8.15 -7.01
C ASP A 124 -19.91 -9.36 -7.78
N TRP A 125 -18.60 -9.58 -7.69
CA TRP A 125 -17.95 -10.77 -8.25
C TRP A 125 -18.47 -12.06 -7.61
N TYR A 126 -18.59 -12.08 -6.28
CA TYR A 126 -19.12 -13.21 -5.51
C TYR A 126 -20.60 -13.47 -5.86
N MET A 127 -21.41 -12.41 -5.84
CA MET A 127 -22.82 -12.42 -6.26
C MET A 127 -23.00 -13.00 -7.68
N THR A 128 -22.12 -12.61 -8.60
CA THR A 128 -22.15 -13.13 -9.98
C THR A 128 -21.84 -14.63 -10.04
N HIS A 129 -20.96 -15.14 -9.17
CA HIS A 129 -20.70 -16.58 -9.07
C HIS A 129 -21.93 -17.34 -8.57
N LEU A 130 -22.55 -16.87 -7.50
CA LEU A 130 -23.78 -17.45 -6.97
C LEU A 130 -24.93 -17.40 -7.98
N ALA A 131 -25.10 -16.27 -8.66
CA ALA A 131 -26.15 -16.10 -9.66
C ALA A 131 -26.05 -17.09 -10.82
N LYS A 132 -24.83 -17.36 -11.30
CA LYS A 132 -24.59 -18.39 -12.32
C LYS A 132 -24.96 -19.78 -11.80
N ARG A 133 -24.59 -20.08 -10.56
CA ARG A 133 -24.88 -21.36 -9.90
C ARG A 133 -26.38 -21.60 -9.75
N PHE A 134 -27.13 -20.59 -9.34
CA PHE A 134 -28.59 -20.67 -9.15
C PHE A 134 -29.40 -20.31 -10.41
N ALA A 135 -28.75 -20.19 -11.57
CA ALA A 135 -29.39 -19.83 -12.85
C ALA A 135 -30.28 -18.56 -12.77
N MET A 136 -29.85 -17.56 -12.00
CA MET A 136 -30.61 -16.32 -11.81
C MET A 136 -30.60 -15.46 -13.09
N SER A 137 -31.67 -14.69 -13.30
CA SER A 137 -31.76 -13.77 -14.43
C SER A 137 -30.76 -12.62 -14.28
N LYS A 138 -30.18 -12.16 -15.40
CA LYS A 138 -29.23 -11.03 -15.41
C LYS A 138 -29.82 -9.75 -14.82
N ASP A 139 -31.12 -9.53 -14.99
CA ASP A 139 -31.79 -8.34 -14.48
C ASP A 139 -31.91 -8.37 -12.95
N LEU A 140 -32.20 -9.53 -12.36
CA LEU A 140 -32.18 -9.69 -10.91
C LEU A 140 -30.78 -9.47 -10.34
N VAL A 141 -29.75 -10.02 -10.98
CA VAL A 141 -28.34 -9.82 -10.59
C VAL A 141 -27.96 -8.34 -10.59
N ARG A 142 -28.35 -7.60 -11.64
CA ARG A 142 -28.09 -6.15 -11.74
C ARG A 142 -28.72 -5.35 -10.61
N LEU A 143 -29.90 -5.74 -10.14
CA LEU A 143 -30.59 -5.07 -9.03
C LEU A 143 -29.91 -5.30 -7.68
N MET A 144 -29.16 -6.40 -7.54
CA MET A 144 -28.48 -6.77 -6.29
C MET A 144 -27.01 -6.30 -6.23
N HIS A 145 -26.46 -5.77 -7.32
CA HIS A 145 -25.08 -5.28 -7.32
C HIS A 145 -24.91 -4.10 -6.37
N SER A 146 -23.94 -4.24 -5.47
CA SER A 146 -23.56 -3.26 -4.46
C SER A 146 -22.63 -2.17 -4.99
N ARG A 147 -21.84 -2.50 -6.02
CA ARG A 147 -20.74 -1.68 -6.54
C ARG A 147 -19.79 -1.18 -5.45
N GLU A 148 -19.62 -1.95 -4.37
CA GLU A 148 -18.68 -1.62 -3.30
C GLU A 148 -17.27 -2.06 -3.71
N PRO A 149 -16.35 -1.10 -3.97
CA PRO A 149 -14.99 -1.43 -4.35
C PRO A 149 -14.16 -1.88 -3.15
N MET A 150 -13.14 -2.71 -3.39
CA MET A 150 -12.14 -3.13 -2.40
C MET A 150 -11.36 -1.95 -1.79
N GLY A 151 -11.25 -0.82 -2.51
CA GLY A 151 -10.53 0.35 -2.02
C GLY A 151 -9.04 0.07 -1.79
N ASP A 152 -8.47 0.61 -0.72
CA ASP A 152 -7.05 0.41 -0.40
C ASP A 152 -6.88 -0.17 1.01
N PRO A 153 -7.08 -1.49 1.17
CA PRO A 153 -7.01 -2.14 2.49
C PRO A 153 -5.64 -2.00 3.14
N ILE A 154 -4.56 -2.04 2.34
CA ILE A 154 -3.19 -1.95 2.84
C ILE A 154 -2.94 -0.55 3.41
N SER A 155 -3.22 0.52 2.65
CA SER A 155 -3.07 1.89 3.16
C SER A 155 -3.91 2.14 4.40
N LYS A 156 -5.16 1.66 4.39
CA LYS A 156 -6.07 1.81 5.53
C LYS A 156 -5.48 1.14 6.78
N ARG A 157 -5.02 -0.11 6.66
CA ARG A 157 -4.46 -0.87 7.77
C ARG A 157 -3.14 -0.25 8.29
N LEU A 158 -2.26 0.19 7.39
CA LEU A 158 -1.05 0.92 7.77
C LEU A 158 -1.37 2.13 8.63
N CYS A 159 -2.35 2.91 8.21
CA CYS A 159 -2.77 4.10 8.93
C CYS A 159 -3.46 3.79 10.25
N GLU A 160 -4.28 2.74 10.31
CA GLU A 160 -4.86 2.27 11.58
C GLU A 160 -3.78 1.88 12.58
N ILE A 161 -2.80 1.05 12.16
CA ILE A 161 -1.69 0.65 13.03
C ILE A 161 -0.92 1.88 13.49
N LEU A 162 -0.39 2.69 12.56
CA LEU A 162 0.46 3.83 12.90
C LEU A 162 -0.24 4.91 13.74
N ASN A 163 -1.53 5.18 13.49
CA ASN A 163 -2.28 6.18 14.27
C ASN A 163 -2.72 5.69 15.65
N ASN A 164 -2.78 4.36 15.87
CA ASN A 164 -3.09 3.80 17.18
C ASN A 164 -1.86 3.69 18.08
N GLU A 165 -0.66 3.89 17.54
CA GLU A 165 0.59 3.89 18.29
C GLU A 165 0.86 5.26 18.96
N THR A 166 1.06 5.24 20.27
CA THR A 166 1.21 6.46 21.08
C THR A 166 2.65 6.89 21.31
N GLN A 167 3.64 6.20 20.73
CA GLN A 167 5.04 6.32 21.16
C GLN A 167 5.98 7.02 20.18
N PHE A 168 5.48 7.51 19.05
CA PHE A 168 6.33 8.22 18.10
C PHE A 168 6.63 9.65 18.60
N PRO A 169 7.87 10.15 18.47
CA PRO A 169 8.21 11.50 18.87
C PRO A 169 7.40 12.52 18.08
N GLY A 170 7.00 13.63 18.71
CA GLY A 170 6.17 14.67 18.09
C GLY A 170 4.92 14.99 18.90
N ILE A 171 4.09 15.89 18.36
CA ILE A 171 2.77 16.18 18.93
C ILE A 171 1.88 14.95 18.69
N HIS A 172 1.10 14.49 19.67
CA HIS A 172 0.19 13.37 19.47
C HIS A 172 -1.10 13.85 18.81
N SER A 173 -1.01 14.24 17.54
CA SER A 173 -2.16 14.69 16.78
C SER A 173 -3.04 13.50 16.40
N PRO A 174 -4.38 13.57 16.58
CA PRO A 174 -5.25 12.57 15.99
C PRO A 174 -5.05 12.57 14.47
N ARG A 175 -4.89 11.38 13.89
CA ARG A 175 -4.63 11.22 12.44
C ARG A 175 -3.31 11.85 11.96
N ARG A 176 -2.27 11.75 12.80
CA ARG A 176 -0.87 12.08 12.49
C ARG A 176 -0.42 11.49 11.15
N PHE A 177 -0.75 10.23 10.91
CA PHE A 177 -0.35 9.51 9.70
C PHE A 177 -1.45 9.53 8.65
N THR A 178 -1.04 9.82 7.42
CA THR A 178 -1.80 9.53 6.20
C THR A 178 -1.01 8.59 5.32
N CYS A 179 -1.71 7.64 4.71
CA CYS A 179 -1.13 6.54 3.95
C CYS A 179 -1.90 6.46 2.65
N GLY A 180 -1.19 6.36 1.54
CA GLY A 180 -1.81 6.28 0.23
C GLY A 180 -0.98 5.45 -0.73
N ARG A 181 -1.66 4.68 -1.56
CA ARG A 181 -1.04 4.02 -2.70
C ARG A 181 -0.66 5.04 -3.76
N VAL A 182 0.57 4.93 -4.24
CA VAL A 182 1.14 5.73 -5.31
C VAL A 182 1.68 4.78 -6.37
N SER A 183 1.34 5.02 -7.63
CA SER A 183 1.89 4.29 -8.77
C SER A 183 2.91 5.16 -9.48
N PHE A 184 4.12 4.64 -9.69
CA PHE A 184 5.16 5.33 -10.45
C PHE A 184 5.82 4.35 -11.42
N ARG A 185 5.74 4.62 -12.72
CA ARG A 185 6.33 3.77 -13.78
C ARG A 185 5.95 2.28 -13.65
N ASP A 186 4.66 2.01 -13.47
CA ASP A 186 4.08 0.68 -13.26
C ASP A 186 4.44 -0.02 -11.94
N ASP A 187 5.35 0.55 -11.14
CA ASP A 187 5.60 0.07 -9.78
C ASP A 187 4.59 0.63 -8.80
N VAL A 188 4.06 -0.25 -7.95
CA VAL A 188 3.16 0.11 -6.86
C VAL A 188 3.97 0.34 -5.60
N SER A 189 3.82 1.52 -5.02
CA SER A 189 4.40 1.89 -3.74
C SER A 189 3.35 2.54 -2.86
N PHE A 190 3.69 2.71 -1.59
CA PHE A 190 2.84 3.35 -0.60
C PHE A 190 3.60 4.52 0.01
N GLU A 191 3.00 5.70 -0.04
CA GLU A 191 3.47 6.88 0.67
C GLU A 191 2.88 6.87 2.07
N ILE A 192 3.74 7.04 3.08
CA ILE A 192 3.37 7.26 4.47
C ILE A 192 3.85 8.66 4.83
N HIS A 193 2.89 9.53 5.11
CA HIS A 193 3.14 10.92 5.48
C HIS A 193 2.81 11.11 6.97
N ASP A 194 3.86 11.37 7.75
CA ASP A 194 3.80 11.81 9.12
C ASP A 194 3.71 13.34 9.16
N LYS A 195 2.52 13.85 9.49
CA LYS A 195 2.25 15.29 9.48
C LYS A 195 2.92 16.04 10.61
N ASP A 196 3.15 15.39 11.75
CA ASP A 196 3.71 16.05 12.93
C ASP A 196 5.21 16.28 12.76
N LEU A 197 5.88 15.39 12.02
CA LEU A 197 7.30 15.51 11.68
C LEU A 197 7.54 16.08 10.28
N ASN A 198 6.48 16.31 9.50
CA ASN A 198 6.54 16.62 8.07
C ASN A 198 7.46 15.63 7.31
N LEU A 199 7.41 14.35 7.68
CA LEU A 199 8.24 13.29 7.13
C LEU A 199 7.42 12.43 6.16
N ARG A 200 7.98 12.18 4.98
CA ARG A 200 7.40 11.28 3.99
C ARG A 200 8.32 10.09 3.78
N LEU A 201 7.72 8.90 3.81
CA LEU A 201 8.41 7.64 3.59
C LEU A 201 7.68 6.85 2.49
N TRP A 202 8.45 6.08 1.73
CA TRP A 202 7.91 5.19 0.71
C TRP A 202 8.23 3.74 1.04
N ALA A 203 7.26 2.87 0.80
CA ALA A 203 7.40 1.43 0.93
C ALA A 203 6.88 0.73 -0.33
N ASN A 204 7.64 -0.25 -0.82
CA ASN A 204 7.23 -1.04 -1.98
C ASN A 204 6.11 -2.03 -1.61
N ASP A 205 5.19 -2.29 -2.54
CA ASP A 205 4.07 -3.22 -2.37
C ASP A 205 4.51 -4.64 -1.97
N VAL A 206 5.61 -5.15 -2.52
CA VAL A 206 6.15 -6.47 -2.18
C VAL A 206 6.50 -6.56 -0.70
N TYR A 207 7.04 -5.47 -0.14
CA TYR A 207 7.41 -5.41 1.27
C TYR A 207 6.18 -5.35 2.18
N LEU A 208 5.18 -4.54 1.80
CA LEU A 208 3.93 -4.38 2.53
C LEU A 208 2.95 -5.55 2.34
N SER A 209 3.19 -6.41 1.36
CA SER A 209 2.48 -7.66 1.17
C SER A 209 2.89 -8.77 2.15
N ASN A 210 3.92 -8.53 2.98
CA ASN A 210 4.37 -9.47 3.99
C ASN A 210 3.51 -9.34 5.27
N PRO A 211 2.69 -10.35 5.61
CA PRO A 211 1.77 -10.24 6.74
C PRO A 211 2.46 -10.20 8.11
N ARG A 212 3.73 -10.62 8.17
CA ARG A 212 4.55 -10.61 9.39
C ARG A 212 5.28 -9.29 9.60
N LEU A 213 5.16 -8.34 8.68
CA LEU A 213 5.80 -7.05 8.80
C LEU A 213 5.28 -6.33 10.05
N ASN A 214 6.17 -5.99 10.97
CA ASN A 214 5.86 -5.06 12.04
C ASN A 214 6.08 -3.64 11.53
N VAL A 215 4.98 -2.98 11.16
CA VAL A 215 4.96 -1.63 10.56
C VAL A 215 5.53 -0.60 11.54
N THR A 216 5.19 -0.70 12.82
CA THR A 216 5.65 0.23 13.86
C THR A 216 7.17 0.20 14.01
N LYS A 217 7.76 -0.99 14.10
CA LYS A 217 9.22 -1.18 14.15
C LYS A 217 9.91 -0.73 12.87
N TRP A 218 9.32 -1.07 11.72
CA TRP A 218 9.86 -0.63 10.42
C TRP A 218 9.89 0.89 10.33
N TYR A 219 8.79 1.55 10.68
CA TYR A 219 8.68 3.01 10.68
C TYR A 219 9.68 3.64 11.65
N HIS A 220 9.79 3.10 12.87
CA HIS A 220 10.74 3.59 13.88
C HIS A 220 12.20 3.51 13.40
N LYS A 221 12.60 2.40 12.78
CA LYS A 221 13.94 2.27 12.18
C LYS A 221 14.19 3.32 11.10
N ARG A 222 13.20 3.59 10.25
CA ARG A 222 13.27 4.63 9.22
C ARG A 222 13.39 6.03 9.82
N LEU A 223 12.68 6.28 10.90
CA LEU A 223 12.73 7.53 11.63
C LEU A 223 14.12 7.78 12.25
N ILE A 224 14.69 6.80 12.94
CA ILE A 224 16.07 6.90 13.49
C ILE A 224 17.06 7.22 12.38
N LYS A 225 16.98 6.51 11.25
CA LYS A 225 17.86 6.74 10.11
C LYS A 225 17.73 8.16 9.57
N ALA A 226 16.51 8.66 9.41
CA ALA A 226 16.26 10.02 8.93
C ALA A 226 16.85 11.09 9.88
N TYR A 227 16.77 10.89 11.20
CA TYR A 227 17.41 11.79 12.16
C TYR A 227 18.94 11.76 12.06
N GLN A 228 19.54 10.57 11.94
CA GLN A 228 21.00 10.43 11.79
C GLN A 228 21.50 11.12 10.52
N GLU A 229 20.78 10.98 9.41
CA GLU A 229 21.08 11.66 8.14
C GLU A 229 20.96 13.19 8.28
N LEU A 230 19.91 13.68 8.95
CA LEU A 230 19.73 15.10 9.21
C LEU A 230 20.86 15.67 10.09
N GLU A 231 21.24 14.98 11.16
CA GLU A 231 22.35 15.40 12.01
C GLU A 231 23.69 15.44 11.24
N ALA A 232 23.94 14.47 10.37
CA ALA A 232 25.14 14.45 9.54
C ALA A 232 25.18 15.68 8.60
N LEU A 233 24.05 16.00 7.95
CA LEU A 233 23.91 17.17 7.09
C LEU A 233 24.07 18.50 7.85
N MET A 234 23.60 18.58 9.09
CA MET A 234 23.79 19.77 9.93
C MET A 234 25.26 19.96 10.29
N ARG A 235 25.96 18.89 10.71
CA ARG A 235 27.39 18.95 11.03
C ARG A 235 28.25 19.36 9.85
N GLU A 236 27.93 18.88 8.64
CA GLU A 236 28.64 19.27 7.41
C GLU A 236 28.49 20.77 7.11
N LYS A 237 27.27 21.32 7.26
CA LYS A 237 27.00 22.75 7.04
C LYS A 237 27.63 23.67 8.08
N GLU A 238 27.71 23.24 9.34
CA GLU A 238 28.39 23.99 10.40
C GLU A 238 29.89 24.13 10.08
N LEU A 239 30.53 23.04 9.65
CA LEU A 239 31.94 23.05 9.21
C LEU A 239 32.14 24.00 8.02
N ASP A 240 31.29 23.93 6.99
CA ASP A 240 31.36 24.84 5.83
C ASP A 240 31.17 26.32 6.23
N GLY A 241 30.31 26.60 7.21
CA GLY A 241 30.11 27.93 7.76
C GLY A 241 31.37 28.47 8.45
N GLU A 242 32.02 27.66 9.27
CA GLU A 242 33.26 28.02 9.97
C GLU A 242 34.43 28.24 8.99
N PHE A 243 34.60 27.38 7.99
CA PHE A 243 35.62 27.55 6.95
C PHE A 243 35.45 28.84 6.13
N ASN A 244 34.21 29.22 5.84
CA ASN A 244 33.92 30.48 5.14
C ASN A 244 34.19 31.71 6.01
N GLN A 245 33.96 31.65 7.32
CA GLN A 245 34.32 32.74 8.24
C GLN A 245 35.83 32.93 8.35
N LEU A 246 36.62 31.84 8.37
CA LEU A 246 38.09 31.92 8.41
C LEU A 246 38.67 32.54 7.13
N ARG A 247 38.13 32.23 5.94
CA ARG A 247 38.56 32.83 4.66
C ARG A 247 38.29 34.33 4.54
N ILE A 248 37.26 34.85 5.21
CA ILE A 248 36.95 36.29 5.23
C ILE A 248 37.94 37.05 6.11
N LEU A 249 38.51 36.41 7.14
CA LEU A 249 39.49 37.03 8.04
C LEU A 249 40.93 37.04 7.48
N GLU A 250 41.20 36.29 6.41
CA GLU A 250 42.53 36.19 5.77
C GLU A 250 42.71 37.13 4.56
N ASN A 251 41.70 37.93 4.18
CA ASN A 251 41.77 38.93 3.10
C ASN A 251 41.54 40.35 3.65
#